data_AF-A0A5D2F7A4-F1
#
_entry.id   AF-A0A5D2F7A4-F1
#
_cell.length_a   1.000
_cell.length_b   1.000
_cell.length_c   1.000
_cell.angle_alpha   90.00
_cell.angle_beta   90.00
_cell.angle_gamma   90.00
#
_symmetry.space_group_name_H-M   'P 1'
#
loop_
_entity.id
_entity.type
_entity.pdbx_description
1 polymer ?
#
loop_
_entity_poly.entity_id
_entity_poly.type
_entity_poly.pdbx_seq_one_letter_code
_entity_poly.pdbx_strand_id
1 'polypeptide(L)'
;MCSMEKEECHLNTIYSCVIHFWPDVKEHLEFIRCTEQQSLKGGPVEALWKNCSEKLRLNEEIINKCYTTGLGYKLLLQYANETAHLKPPQEYVPWVVVNNQPLRQDFENFVKYVCQAYKGDHKPAASKAQSSNLSPTIYALPQPLVIPLVDFYKLALQWPPSVCSSTLNCKLPIPTEFKIHGIWAQDAHDMPVPPYNARNPCTHPQPTTTPPQLQNLLIGDVALWNQLPTLWPNLASTGSDIGFWFKEWMKHGTCSDFAQHPLSYFQSAIQLRTNLNPAMGLTRGSTYTVRQVADIVFRLIGASPQISSSKHKRTKVLLYLGRCLSVMEDRGHPLSLELPKIVPTYFMACAIVDPIP
;
A
#
# COMPACT_ATOMS: atom_id res chain seq x y z
N MET A 1 -10.08 -1.59 -1.75
CA MET A 1 -10.97 -2.07 -0.65
C MET A 1 -10.19 -2.78 0.47
N CYS A 2 -9.46 -2.00 1.28
CA CYS A 2 -9.13 -2.25 2.70
C CYS A 2 -8.81 -0.88 3.32
N SER A 3 -9.85 -0.14 3.66
CA SER A 3 -9.77 1.25 4.13
C SER A 3 -9.56 1.33 5.65
N MET A 4 -8.29 1.52 6.03
CA MET A 4 -7.82 2.05 7.34
C MET A 4 -7.62 1.08 8.51
N GLU A 5 -8.16 -0.16 8.51
CA GLU A 5 -7.94 -1.09 9.65
C GLU A 5 -7.32 -2.43 9.24
N LYS A 6 -6.34 -2.91 10.03
CA LYS A 6 -5.68 -4.23 9.84
C LYS A 6 -6.69 -5.40 9.85
N GLU A 7 -7.82 -5.18 10.50
CA GLU A 7 -8.91 -6.13 10.65
C GLU A 7 -9.72 -6.27 9.35
N GLU A 8 -9.93 -5.17 8.60
CA GLU A 8 -10.58 -5.22 7.28
C GLU A 8 -9.74 -6.03 6.27
N CYS A 9 -8.42 -5.81 6.22
CA CYS A 9 -7.53 -6.53 5.30
C CYS A 9 -7.50 -8.05 5.57
N HIS A 10 -7.51 -8.45 6.84
CA HIS A 10 -7.62 -9.84 7.25
C HIS A 10 -8.97 -10.42 6.75
N LEU A 11 -10.07 -9.71 7.02
CA LEU A 11 -11.41 -10.16 6.65
C LEU A 11 -11.63 -10.22 5.12
N ASN A 12 -11.13 -9.26 4.35
CA ASN A 12 -11.20 -9.24 2.88
C ASN A 12 -10.33 -10.34 2.24
N THR A 13 -9.21 -10.70 2.89
CA THR A 13 -8.40 -11.89 2.50
C THR A 13 -9.18 -13.19 2.77
N ILE A 14 -9.92 -13.27 3.88
CA ILE A 14 -10.79 -14.41 4.22
C ILE A 14 -11.98 -14.48 3.25
N TYR A 15 -12.60 -13.36 2.89
CA TYR A 15 -13.65 -13.30 1.84
C TYR A 15 -13.13 -13.81 0.50
N SER A 16 -11.92 -13.41 0.13
CA SER A 16 -11.27 -13.89 -1.11
C SER A 16 -11.05 -15.40 -1.11
N CYS A 17 -10.74 -16.00 0.05
CA CYS A 17 -10.74 -17.46 0.21
C CYS A 17 -12.14 -18.07 0.07
N VAL A 18 -13.16 -17.50 0.72
CA VAL A 18 -14.51 -18.08 0.71
C VAL A 18 -15.15 -18.00 -0.68
N ILE A 19 -15.02 -16.88 -1.39
CA ILE A 19 -15.48 -16.72 -2.79
C ILE A 19 -14.83 -17.75 -3.72
N HIS A 20 -13.55 -18.10 -3.50
CA HIS A 20 -12.83 -19.07 -4.33
C HIS A 20 -13.25 -20.52 -4.06
N PHE A 21 -13.40 -20.92 -2.79
CA PHE A 21 -13.73 -22.30 -2.41
C PHE A 21 -15.23 -22.61 -2.39
N TRP A 22 -16.08 -21.60 -2.25
CA TRP A 22 -17.54 -21.68 -2.31
C TRP A 22 -18.09 -20.68 -3.36
N PRO A 23 -17.94 -20.97 -4.67
CA PRO A 23 -18.30 -20.05 -5.75
C PRO A 23 -19.81 -19.88 -5.96
N ASP A 24 -20.68 -20.58 -5.23
CA ASP A 24 -22.11 -20.27 -5.25
C ASP A 24 -22.37 -18.91 -4.58
N VAL A 25 -23.06 -18.04 -5.33
CA VAL A 25 -23.29 -16.64 -4.94
C VAL A 25 -24.14 -16.50 -3.68
N LYS A 26 -24.98 -17.49 -3.33
CA LYS A 26 -25.70 -17.45 -2.06
C LYS A 26 -24.78 -17.88 -0.93
N GLU A 27 -24.05 -18.98 -1.10
CA GLU A 27 -23.20 -19.56 -0.06
C GLU A 27 -22.14 -18.57 0.46
N HIS A 28 -21.37 -17.92 -0.43
CA HIS A 28 -20.39 -16.92 0.03
C HIS A 28 -21.01 -15.59 0.48
N LEU A 29 -22.14 -15.15 -0.08
CA LEU A 29 -22.82 -13.94 0.42
C LEU A 29 -23.49 -14.16 1.78
N GLU A 30 -23.97 -15.37 2.10
CA GLU A 30 -24.46 -15.68 3.45
C GLU A 30 -23.33 -15.64 4.49
N PHE A 31 -22.11 -16.05 4.10
CA PHE A 31 -20.91 -15.89 4.92
C PHE A 31 -20.53 -14.43 5.12
N ILE A 32 -20.39 -13.65 4.05
CA ILE A 32 -20.03 -12.22 4.10
C ILE A 32 -21.06 -11.44 4.95
N ARG A 33 -22.36 -11.67 4.72
CA ARG A 33 -23.43 -11.11 5.55
C ARG A 33 -23.31 -11.51 7.03
N CYS A 34 -22.94 -12.76 7.32
CA CYS A 34 -22.77 -13.26 8.69
C CYS A 34 -21.62 -12.56 9.42
N THR A 35 -20.50 -12.31 8.73
CA THR A 35 -19.32 -11.64 9.31
C THR A 35 -19.55 -10.15 9.46
N GLU A 36 -20.12 -9.46 8.47
CA GLU A 36 -20.49 -8.04 8.56
C GLU A 36 -21.46 -7.77 9.72
N GLN A 37 -22.52 -8.58 9.85
CA GLN A 37 -23.49 -8.47 10.96
C GLN A 37 -22.90 -8.73 12.35
N GLN A 38 -21.73 -9.37 12.44
CA GLN A 38 -21.00 -9.55 13.70
C GLN A 38 -19.91 -8.50 13.89
N SER A 39 -19.29 -8.00 12.81
CA SER A 39 -18.33 -6.89 12.85
C SER A 39 -18.96 -5.63 13.44
N LEU A 40 -20.24 -5.36 13.13
CA LEU A 40 -21.05 -4.28 13.74
C LEU A 40 -21.23 -4.40 15.28
N LYS A 41 -20.86 -5.53 15.89
CA LYS A 41 -20.96 -5.77 17.33
C LYS A 41 -19.59 -5.71 18.04
N GLY A 42 -18.51 -5.60 17.26
CA GLY A 42 -17.13 -5.65 17.73
C GLY A 42 -16.68 -7.07 18.13
N GLY A 43 -15.37 -7.31 18.00
CA GLY A 43 -14.73 -8.56 18.42
C GLY A 43 -13.58 -8.95 17.48
N PRO A 44 -12.63 -9.80 17.90
CA PRO A 44 -11.48 -10.16 17.09
C PRO A 44 -11.89 -10.85 15.78
N VAL A 45 -11.36 -10.40 14.64
CA VAL A 45 -11.68 -10.93 13.30
C VAL A 45 -11.62 -12.46 13.22
N GLU A 46 -10.63 -13.08 13.86
CA GLU A 46 -10.50 -14.55 13.89
C GLU A 46 -11.73 -15.23 14.52
N ALA A 47 -12.31 -14.65 15.57
CA ALA A 47 -13.53 -15.17 16.18
C ALA A 47 -14.77 -14.90 15.30
N LEU A 48 -14.82 -13.77 14.59
CA LEU A 48 -15.93 -13.43 13.70
C LEU A 48 -16.07 -14.45 12.57
N TRP A 49 -14.98 -14.72 11.84
CA TRP A 49 -15.03 -15.57 10.64
C TRP A 49 -15.16 -17.06 10.97
N LYS A 50 -14.57 -17.54 12.08
CA LYS A 50 -14.75 -18.93 12.54
C LYS A 50 -16.17 -19.22 12.99
N ASN A 51 -16.79 -18.30 13.75
CA ASN A 51 -18.18 -18.42 14.17
C ASN A 51 -19.15 -18.47 12.97
N CYS A 52 -18.87 -17.72 11.88
CA CYS A 52 -19.61 -17.84 10.63
C CYS A 52 -19.35 -19.15 9.88
N SER A 53 -18.10 -19.64 9.89
CA SER A 53 -17.75 -20.93 9.30
C SER A 53 -18.52 -22.07 9.98
N GLU A 54 -18.57 -22.09 11.31
CA GLU A 54 -19.33 -23.08 12.09
C GLU A 54 -20.84 -23.01 11.80
N LYS A 55 -21.44 -21.82 11.91
CA LYS A 55 -22.89 -21.60 11.67
C LYS A 55 -23.34 -22.05 10.28
N LEU A 56 -22.51 -21.81 9.26
CA LEU A 56 -22.78 -22.14 7.86
C LEU A 56 -22.20 -23.49 7.43
N ARG A 57 -21.54 -24.21 8.34
CA ARG A 57 -20.87 -25.52 8.12
C ARG A 57 -19.76 -25.49 7.05
N LEU A 58 -19.13 -24.34 6.86
CA LEU A 58 -17.94 -24.20 6.01
C LEU A 58 -16.72 -24.80 6.72
N ASN A 59 -15.77 -25.31 5.94
CA ASN A 59 -14.58 -25.95 6.48
C ASN A 59 -13.52 -24.91 6.88
N GLU A 60 -13.34 -24.71 8.20
CA GLU A 60 -12.34 -23.78 8.75
C GLU A 60 -10.92 -24.08 8.27
N GLU A 61 -10.53 -25.36 8.14
CA GLU A 61 -9.18 -25.74 7.72
C GLU A 61 -8.87 -25.24 6.31
N ILE A 62 -9.83 -25.31 5.38
CA ILE A 62 -9.67 -24.80 4.01
C ILE A 62 -9.46 -23.28 4.01
N ILE A 63 -10.26 -22.55 4.80
CA ILE A 63 -10.16 -21.09 4.92
C ILE A 63 -8.83 -20.68 5.56
N ASN A 64 -8.48 -21.30 6.70
CA ASN A 64 -7.26 -21.03 7.45
C ASN A 64 -6.01 -21.36 6.63
N LYS A 65 -6.00 -22.50 5.91
CA LYS A 65 -4.93 -22.88 5.00
C LYS A 65 -4.81 -21.92 3.81
N CYS A 66 -5.93 -21.48 3.25
CA CYS A 66 -5.94 -20.49 2.18
C CYS A 66 -5.35 -19.14 2.63
N TYR A 67 -5.68 -18.69 3.85
CA TYR A 67 -5.12 -17.49 4.45
C TYR A 67 -3.61 -17.65 4.75
N THR A 68 -3.23 -18.65 5.55
CA THR A 68 -1.85 -18.86 6.04
C THR A 68 -0.83 -19.23 4.95
N THR A 69 -1.26 -19.85 3.85
CA THR A 69 -0.39 -20.10 2.68
C THR A 69 -0.26 -18.90 1.72
N GLY A 70 -0.94 -17.79 2.00
CA GLY A 70 -0.97 -16.61 1.13
C GLY A 70 -1.74 -16.83 -0.19
N LEU A 71 -2.60 -17.84 -0.26
CA LEU A 71 -3.49 -18.05 -1.41
C LEU A 71 -4.61 -17.00 -1.43
N GLY A 72 -5.26 -16.75 -0.30
CA GLY A 72 -6.31 -15.73 -0.16
C GLY A 72 -5.86 -14.34 -0.60
N TYR A 73 -4.60 -14.01 -0.34
CA TYR A 73 -3.99 -12.75 -0.73
C TYR A 73 -3.75 -12.63 -2.24
N LYS A 74 -3.37 -13.73 -2.91
CA LYS A 74 -3.27 -13.78 -4.37
C LYS A 74 -4.64 -13.65 -5.04
N LEU A 75 -5.66 -14.25 -4.43
CA LEU A 75 -7.06 -14.13 -4.85
C LEU A 75 -7.56 -12.69 -4.67
N LEU A 76 -7.27 -12.04 -3.54
CA LEU A 76 -7.59 -10.62 -3.30
C LEU A 76 -6.98 -9.71 -4.38
N LEU A 77 -5.70 -9.90 -4.72
CA LEU A 77 -5.05 -9.15 -5.82
C LEU A 77 -5.65 -9.46 -7.20
N GLN A 78 -6.08 -10.71 -7.45
CA GLN A 78 -6.79 -11.07 -8.68
C GLN A 78 -8.13 -10.35 -8.76
N TYR A 79 -8.94 -10.37 -7.70
CA TYR A 79 -10.25 -9.72 -7.66
C TYR A 79 -10.13 -8.19 -7.72
N ALA A 80 -9.10 -7.59 -7.12
CA ALA A 80 -8.77 -6.17 -7.28
C ALA A 80 -8.45 -5.83 -8.75
N ASN A 81 -7.64 -6.65 -9.43
CA ASN A 81 -7.36 -6.48 -10.85
C ASN A 81 -8.62 -6.66 -11.73
N GLU A 82 -9.46 -7.66 -11.46
CA GLU A 82 -10.74 -7.85 -12.16
C GLU A 82 -11.68 -6.64 -11.96
N THR A 83 -11.71 -6.08 -10.75
CA THR A 83 -12.48 -4.88 -10.39
C THR A 83 -11.98 -3.63 -11.13
N ALA A 84 -10.66 -3.46 -11.25
CA ALA A 84 -10.05 -2.38 -12.03
C ALA A 84 -10.37 -2.45 -13.54
N HIS A 85 -10.73 -3.64 -14.06
CA HIS A 85 -11.11 -3.87 -15.46
C HIS A 85 -12.62 -3.81 -15.74
N LEU A 86 -13.44 -3.43 -14.74
CA LEU A 86 -14.89 -3.25 -14.91
C LEU A 86 -15.24 -2.18 -15.97
N LYS A 87 -16.45 -2.28 -16.51
CA LYS A 87 -16.97 -1.36 -17.53
C LYS A 87 -18.40 -0.90 -17.18
N PRO A 88 -18.60 0.37 -16.77
CA PRO A 88 -17.57 1.40 -16.53
C PRO A 88 -16.58 1.03 -15.40
N PRO A 89 -15.35 1.59 -15.40
CA PRO A 89 -14.39 1.40 -14.32
C PRO A 89 -14.93 1.94 -12.99
N GLN A 90 -14.55 1.30 -11.88
CA GLN A 90 -14.96 1.73 -10.53
C GLN A 90 -14.32 3.08 -10.15
N GLU A 91 -15.17 4.04 -9.75
CA GLU A 91 -14.74 5.39 -9.35
C GLU A 91 -14.90 5.67 -7.83
N TYR A 92 -15.66 4.84 -7.12
CA TYR A 92 -15.97 4.96 -5.68
C TYR A 92 -16.58 3.65 -5.16
N VAL A 93 -16.62 3.49 -3.84
CA VAL A 93 -17.34 2.41 -3.12
C VAL A 93 -18.55 3.03 -2.39
N PRO A 94 -19.75 2.42 -2.39
CA PRO A 94 -20.12 1.17 -3.05
C PRO A 94 -20.41 1.33 -4.55
N TRP A 95 -19.80 0.47 -5.38
CA TRP A 95 -19.94 0.50 -6.84
C TRP A 95 -21.19 -0.25 -7.32
N VAL A 96 -22.38 0.31 -7.08
CA VAL A 96 -23.65 -0.31 -7.50
C VAL A 96 -23.96 -0.02 -8.97
N VAL A 97 -24.18 -1.07 -9.75
CA VAL A 97 -24.42 -1.03 -11.20
C VAL A 97 -25.68 -1.81 -11.57
N VAL A 98 -26.55 -1.24 -12.41
CA VAL A 98 -27.75 -1.89 -12.96
C VAL A 98 -27.73 -1.79 -14.48
N ASN A 99 -27.79 -2.91 -15.20
CA ASN A 99 -27.66 -2.97 -16.67
C ASN A 99 -26.46 -2.14 -17.22
N ASN A 100 -25.30 -2.31 -16.59
CA ASN A 100 -24.05 -1.59 -16.88
C ASN A 100 -24.11 -0.06 -16.70
N GLN A 101 -25.13 0.47 -16.01
CA GLN A 101 -25.22 1.88 -15.60
C GLN A 101 -24.89 2.00 -14.10
N PRO A 102 -23.87 2.80 -13.70
CA PRO A 102 -23.53 3.01 -12.29
C PRO A 102 -24.50 4.00 -11.65
N LEU A 103 -24.99 3.69 -10.44
CA LEU A 103 -26.03 4.48 -9.77
C LEU A 103 -25.50 5.76 -9.10
N ARG A 104 -24.17 5.88 -8.93
CA ARG A 104 -23.50 7.03 -8.28
C ARG A 104 -24.14 7.33 -6.93
N GLN A 105 -24.54 8.57 -6.68
CA GLN A 105 -25.11 9.00 -5.41
C GLN A 105 -26.52 8.45 -5.13
N ASP A 106 -27.22 7.89 -6.13
CA ASP A 106 -28.55 7.29 -5.94
C ASP A 106 -28.49 5.75 -5.68
N PHE A 107 -27.34 5.26 -5.19
CA PHE A 107 -27.12 3.82 -4.93
C PHE A 107 -28.06 3.24 -3.87
N GLU A 108 -28.45 4.03 -2.85
CA GLU A 108 -29.42 3.61 -1.83
C GLU A 108 -30.78 3.26 -2.47
N ASN A 109 -31.11 3.93 -3.57
CA ASN A 109 -32.31 3.67 -4.36
C ASN A 109 -32.17 2.50 -5.36
N PHE A 110 -31.16 1.62 -5.25
CA PHE A 110 -30.95 0.53 -6.22
C PHE A 110 -32.21 -0.32 -6.51
N VAL A 111 -33.09 -0.53 -5.51
CA VAL A 111 -34.36 -1.24 -5.68
C VAL A 111 -35.22 -0.61 -6.79
N LYS A 112 -35.31 0.73 -6.85
CA LYS A 112 -36.04 1.48 -7.90
C LYS A 112 -35.48 1.16 -9.27
N TYR A 113 -34.16 1.20 -9.42
CA TYR A 113 -33.48 0.90 -10.68
C TYR A 113 -33.61 -0.57 -11.10
N VAL A 114 -33.47 -1.52 -10.19
CA VAL A 114 -33.71 -2.95 -10.46
C VAL A 114 -35.16 -3.19 -10.89
N CYS A 115 -36.13 -2.54 -10.24
CA CYS A 115 -37.55 -2.69 -10.55
C CYS A 115 -38.00 -1.97 -11.85
N GLN A 116 -37.21 -0.99 -12.32
CA GLN A 116 -37.34 -0.37 -13.64
C GLN A 116 -36.64 -1.20 -14.73
N ALA A 117 -35.49 -1.81 -14.43
CA ALA A 117 -34.72 -2.67 -15.32
C ALA A 117 -35.37 -4.05 -15.55
N TYR A 118 -36.20 -4.52 -14.61
CA TYR A 118 -36.83 -5.83 -14.65
C TYR A 118 -37.90 -5.94 -15.75
N LYS A 119 -37.67 -6.87 -16.71
CA LYS A 119 -38.52 -7.12 -17.88
C LYS A 119 -39.43 -8.36 -17.77
N GLY A 120 -39.41 -9.08 -16.64
CA GLY A 120 -40.26 -10.26 -16.44
C GLY A 120 -41.70 -9.88 -16.09
N ASP A 121 -42.65 -10.75 -16.42
CA ASP A 121 -44.09 -10.50 -16.27
C ASP A 121 -44.52 -10.39 -14.79
N HIS A 122 -43.83 -11.11 -13.89
CA HIS A 122 -44.08 -11.10 -12.46
C HIS A 122 -43.12 -10.16 -11.72
N LYS A 123 -43.43 -8.85 -11.71
CA LYS A 123 -42.64 -7.85 -10.97
C LYS A 123 -42.53 -8.19 -9.47
N PRO A 124 -41.31 -8.17 -8.88
CA PRO A 124 -41.09 -8.48 -7.46
C PRO A 124 -41.96 -7.67 -6.49
N ALA A 125 -42.21 -8.22 -5.30
CA ALA A 125 -42.97 -7.52 -4.25
C ALA A 125 -42.31 -6.18 -3.85
N ALA A 126 -40.97 -6.13 -3.82
CA ALA A 126 -40.20 -4.91 -3.56
C ALA A 126 -40.51 -3.75 -4.53
N SER A 127 -40.92 -4.06 -5.79
CA SER A 127 -41.32 -3.05 -6.79
C SER A 127 -42.58 -2.26 -6.41
N LYS A 128 -43.29 -2.65 -5.35
CA LYS A 128 -44.58 -2.08 -4.94
C LYS A 128 -44.49 -1.22 -3.66
N ALA A 129 -43.30 -1.12 -3.05
CA ALA A 129 -43.15 -0.60 -1.68
C ALA A 129 -42.58 0.84 -1.59
N GLN A 130 -42.10 1.43 -2.68
CA GLN A 130 -41.32 2.68 -2.63
C GLN A 130 -42.17 3.95 -2.74
N SER A 131 -42.73 4.39 -1.60
CA SER A 131 -43.16 5.79 -1.42
C SER A 131 -43.21 6.20 0.06
N SER A 132 -42.08 6.16 0.77
CA SER A 132 -41.88 6.94 2.01
C SER A 132 -40.41 6.98 2.46
N ASN A 133 -40.02 8.16 2.95
CA ASN A 133 -38.98 8.42 3.96
C ASN A 133 -37.54 7.89 3.71
N LEU A 134 -36.73 8.70 3.03
CA LEU A 134 -35.41 9.13 3.50
C LEU A 134 -35.05 10.43 2.77
N SER A 135 -34.68 11.49 3.51
CA SER A 135 -34.39 12.82 2.95
C SER A 135 -32.87 13.07 2.88
N PRO A 136 -32.29 13.27 1.68
CA PRO A 136 -30.86 13.55 1.55
C PRO A 136 -30.57 15.03 1.85
N THR A 137 -29.90 15.31 2.96
CA THR A 137 -29.34 16.64 3.25
C THR A 137 -28.12 16.87 2.36
N ILE A 138 -28.28 17.65 1.29
CA ILE A 138 -27.21 17.95 0.33
C ILE A 138 -26.11 18.78 0.99
N TYR A 139 -24.90 18.22 1.06
CA TYR A 139 -23.66 18.98 1.06
C TYR A 139 -22.87 18.67 -0.20
N ALA A 140 -22.87 19.60 -1.15
CA ALA A 140 -22.09 19.49 -2.37
C ALA A 140 -20.61 19.80 -2.07
N LEU A 141 -19.74 18.79 -2.19
CA LEU A 141 -18.30 19.01 -2.23
C LEU A 141 -17.86 19.41 -3.67
N PRO A 142 -16.80 20.22 -3.83
CA PRO A 142 -16.25 20.55 -5.14
C PRO A 142 -15.75 19.33 -5.91
N GLN A 143 -15.56 19.49 -7.23
CA GLN A 143 -15.03 18.45 -8.10
C GLN A 143 -13.66 17.93 -7.60
N PRO A 144 -13.40 16.61 -7.65
CA PRO A 144 -12.15 16.04 -7.15
C PRO A 144 -10.96 16.50 -7.99
N LEU A 145 -9.88 16.89 -7.34
CA LEU A 145 -8.59 17.05 -8.01
C LEU A 145 -8.11 15.68 -8.52
N VAL A 146 -7.41 15.67 -9.65
CA VAL A 146 -6.67 14.50 -10.13
C VAL A 146 -5.38 14.35 -9.32
N ILE A 147 -5.52 13.88 -8.07
CA ILE A 147 -4.39 13.55 -7.20
C ILE A 147 -3.74 12.28 -7.77
N PRO A 148 -2.41 12.24 -8.04
CA PRO A 148 -1.76 11.01 -8.47
C PRO A 148 -2.02 9.91 -7.45
N LEU A 149 -2.40 8.73 -7.91
CA LEU A 149 -2.63 7.59 -7.02
C LEU A 149 -1.29 7.03 -6.57
N VAL A 150 -1.09 6.97 -5.26
CA VAL A 150 -0.11 6.08 -4.67
C VAL A 150 -0.85 4.79 -4.37
N ASP A 151 -0.41 3.70 -4.98
CA ASP A 151 -0.96 2.37 -4.71
C ASP A 151 -0.11 1.62 -3.68
N PHE A 152 1.21 1.83 -3.69
CA PHE A 152 2.12 1.28 -2.67
C PHE A 152 3.44 2.05 -2.55
N TYR A 153 4.17 1.77 -1.46
CA TYR A 153 5.51 2.30 -1.19
C TYR A 153 6.59 1.22 -1.30
N LYS A 154 7.62 1.49 -2.09
CA LYS A 154 8.90 0.79 -1.99
C LYS A 154 9.77 1.51 -0.97
N LEU A 155 10.13 0.85 0.13
CA LEU A 155 11.41 1.17 0.77
C LEU A 155 12.54 1.01 -0.26
N ALA A 156 13.55 1.87 -0.24
CA ALA A 156 14.76 1.73 -1.05
C ALA A 156 15.96 1.59 -0.10
N LEU A 157 16.67 0.45 -0.15
CA LEU A 157 17.87 0.19 0.63
C LEU A 157 19.07 -0.02 -0.29
N GLN A 158 20.19 0.59 0.09
CA GLN A 158 21.47 0.50 -0.57
C GLN A 158 22.46 -0.32 0.27
N TRP A 159 23.27 -1.16 -0.37
CA TRP A 159 24.43 -1.80 0.26
C TRP A 159 25.67 -0.92 0.03
N PRO A 160 26.18 -0.20 1.04
CA PRO A 160 27.21 0.81 0.83
C PRO A 160 28.50 0.26 0.21
N PRO A 161 29.02 -0.92 0.56
CA PRO A 161 30.20 -1.49 -0.10
C PRO A 161 30.02 -1.77 -1.61
N SER A 162 28.80 -1.99 -2.11
CA SER A 162 28.55 -2.04 -3.56
C SER A 162 28.66 -0.64 -4.16
N VAL A 163 27.84 0.30 -3.67
CA VAL A 163 27.76 1.70 -4.18
C VAL A 163 29.13 2.38 -4.19
N CYS A 164 29.87 2.23 -3.10
CA CYS A 164 31.19 2.84 -2.88
C CYS A 164 32.35 2.12 -3.58
N SER A 165 32.11 1.01 -4.28
CA SER A 165 33.10 0.34 -5.14
C SER A 165 32.75 0.37 -6.63
N SER A 166 31.49 0.64 -6.98
CA SER A 166 31.04 0.69 -8.38
C SER A 166 31.08 2.07 -9.01
N THR A 167 30.55 3.08 -8.32
CA THR A 167 30.03 4.30 -8.98
C THR A 167 30.15 5.58 -8.17
N LEU A 168 30.36 5.51 -6.85
CA LEU A 168 30.35 6.68 -5.97
C LEU A 168 31.63 6.77 -5.13
N ASN A 169 32.30 7.93 -5.17
CA ASN A 169 33.33 8.25 -4.19
C ASN A 169 32.64 8.51 -2.84
N CYS A 170 32.96 7.72 -1.81
CA CYS A 170 32.24 7.73 -0.54
C CYS A 170 33.04 8.32 0.63
N LYS A 171 32.30 8.73 1.67
CA LYS A 171 32.84 8.98 3.02
C LYS A 171 33.40 7.68 3.61
N LEU A 172 34.44 7.79 4.44
CA LEU A 172 34.99 6.69 5.23
C LEU A 172 34.65 6.91 6.73
N PRO A 173 34.43 5.84 7.52
CA PRO A 173 34.37 4.43 7.11
C PRO A 173 33.08 4.09 6.34
N ILE A 174 33.18 3.19 5.36
CA ILE A 174 32.01 2.71 4.60
C ILE A 174 31.14 1.84 5.53
N PRO A 175 29.85 2.14 5.73
CA PRO A 175 28.99 1.31 6.60
C PRO A 175 28.82 -0.11 6.06
N THR A 176 28.76 -1.11 6.93
CA THR A 176 28.77 -2.53 6.56
C THR A 176 27.42 -3.22 6.72
N GLU A 177 26.35 -2.44 6.59
CA GLU A 177 24.94 -2.82 6.73
C GLU A 177 24.15 -2.20 5.59
N PHE A 178 22.96 -2.73 5.28
CA PHE A 178 22.01 -2.00 4.42
C PHE A 178 21.63 -0.66 5.07
N LYS A 179 21.64 0.41 4.29
CA LYS A 179 21.19 1.75 4.69
C LYS A 179 20.05 2.19 3.79
N ILE A 180 19.21 3.09 4.28
CA ILE A 180 18.13 3.68 3.49
C ILE A 180 18.76 4.50 2.36
N HIS A 181 18.19 4.36 1.18
CA HIS A 181 18.38 5.22 0.03
C HIS A 181 17.16 6.14 -0.12
N GLY A 182 15.95 5.61 0.03
CA GLY A 182 14.69 6.34 -0.12
C GLY A 182 13.46 5.58 0.41
N ILE A 183 12.29 6.21 0.31
CA ILE A 183 10.99 5.52 0.28
C ILE A 183 10.16 6.12 -0.86
N TRP A 184 9.72 5.28 -1.78
CA TRP A 184 9.28 5.69 -3.11
C TRP A 184 7.82 5.28 -3.36
N ALA A 185 6.96 6.28 -3.53
CA ALA A 185 5.57 6.10 -3.95
C ALA A 185 5.51 5.54 -5.38
N GLN A 186 4.74 4.48 -5.61
CA GLN A 186 4.50 3.88 -6.92
C GLN A 186 3.00 3.81 -7.22
N ASP A 187 2.64 3.78 -8.50
CA ASP A 187 1.30 3.39 -8.95
C ASP A 187 1.13 1.86 -9.02
N ALA A 188 -0.09 1.39 -9.29
CA ALA A 188 -0.43 -0.02 -9.42
C ALA A 188 0.39 -0.78 -10.49
N HIS A 189 0.99 -0.07 -11.45
CA HIS A 189 1.82 -0.63 -12.51
C HIS A 189 3.31 -0.69 -12.13
N ASP A 190 3.66 -0.32 -10.88
CA ASP A 190 5.01 -0.20 -10.34
C ASP A 190 5.83 0.94 -10.97
N MET A 191 5.15 1.99 -11.45
CA MET A 191 5.76 3.18 -12.02
C MET A 191 5.95 4.28 -10.94
N PRO A 192 7.06 5.05 -10.95
CA PRO A 192 7.26 6.13 -9.99
C PRO A 192 6.25 7.26 -10.12
N VAL A 193 5.63 7.65 -9.00
CA VAL A 193 4.74 8.81 -8.94
C VAL A 193 5.50 10.10 -9.29
N PRO A 194 5.03 10.92 -10.24
CA PRO A 194 5.74 12.14 -10.65
C PRO A 194 5.86 13.18 -9.51
N PRO A 195 7.01 13.87 -9.34
CA PRO A 195 7.26 14.80 -8.24
C PRO A 195 6.57 16.16 -8.39
N TYR A 196 6.37 16.86 -7.26
CA TYR A 196 5.71 18.17 -7.23
C TYR A 196 6.57 19.21 -7.95
N ASN A 197 5.97 19.93 -8.89
CA ASN A 197 6.59 21.07 -9.56
C ASN A 197 5.53 21.96 -10.21
N ALA A 198 5.91 23.10 -10.78
CA ALA A 198 4.98 24.07 -11.37
C ALA A 198 4.13 23.52 -12.55
N ARG A 199 4.50 22.37 -13.15
CA ARG A 199 3.71 21.66 -14.17
C ARG A 199 2.96 20.44 -13.63
N ASN A 200 3.18 20.08 -12.37
CA ASN A 200 2.52 19.00 -11.64
C ASN A 200 2.24 19.44 -10.18
N PRO A 201 1.27 20.35 -9.97
CA PRO A 201 0.82 20.75 -8.63
C PRO A 201 -0.11 19.67 -8.05
N CYS A 202 0.45 18.49 -7.81
CA CYS A 202 -0.27 17.25 -7.45
C CYS A 202 -1.02 17.30 -6.12
N THR A 203 -0.70 18.27 -5.25
CA THR A 203 -1.32 18.44 -3.93
C THR A 203 -1.57 19.92 -3.64
N HIS A 204 -2.61 20.20 -2.85
CA HIS A 204 -2.91 21.52 -2.32
C HIS A 204 -3.19 21.40 -0.81
N PRO A 205 -2.57 22.20 0.06
CA PRO A 205 -1.61 23.27 -0.23
C PRO A 205 -0.25 22.74 -0.75
N GLN A 206 0.63 23.65 -1.16
CA GLN A 206 1.98 23.31 -1.63
C GLN A 206 2.78 22.59 -0.53
N PRO A 207 3.42 21.43 -0.84
CA PRO A 207 4.25 20.71 0.12
C PRO A 207 5.54 21.48 0.45
N THR A 208 6.35 20.97 1.38
CA THR A 208 7.64 21.59 1.73
C THR A 208 8.63 21.50 0.55
N THR A 209 8.82 22.57 -0.23
CA THR A 209 9.69 22.58 -1.42
C THR A 209 11.01 23.33 -1.24
N THR A 210 11.47 23.59 -0.01
CA THR A 210 12.80 24.21 0.23
C THR A 210 13.63 23.44 1.26
N PRO A 211 14.97 23.35 1.10
CA PRO A 211 15.83 22.66 2.05
C PRO A 211 15.78 23.23 3.48
N PRO A 212 15.78 24.56 3.73
CA PRO A 212 15.75 25.10 5.09
C PRO A 212 14.47 24.78 5.85
N GLN A 213 13.30 24.79 5.16
CA GLN A 213 12.03 24.40 5.78
C GLN A 213 12.07 22.92 6.20
N LEU A 214 12.51 22.02 5.32
CA LEU A 214 12.63 20.61 5.65
C LEU A 214 13.65 20.38 6.79
N GLN A 215 14.79 21.07 6.75
CA GLN A 215 15.82 20.96 7.78
C GLN A 215 15.31 21.40 9.15
N ASN A 216 14.60 22.53 9.24
CA ASN A 216 14.05 23.02 10.49
C ASN A 216 12.99 22.07 11.08
N LEU A 217 12.17 21.45 10.23
CA LEU A 217 11.23 20.41 10.67
C LEU A 217 11.99 19.19 11.22
N LEU A 218 12.97 18.67 10.47
CA LEU A 218 13.75 17.49 10.87
C LEU A 218 14.56 17.72 12.16
N ILE A 219 15.08 18.93 12.39
CA ILE A 219 15.76 19.31 13.65
C ILE A 219 14.80 19.38 14.83
N GLY A 220 13.52 19.73 14.59
CA GLY A 220 12.49 19.78 15.61
C GLY A 220 12.14 18.42 16.22
N ASP A 221 12.31 17.33 15.46
CA ASP A 221 12.23 15.96 15.97
C ASP A 221 13.63 15.44 16.33
N VAL A 222 14.02 15.64 17.58
CA VAL A 222 15.32 15.21 18.13
C VAL A 222 15.55 13.70 17.98
N ALA A 223 14.50 12.88 18.05
CA ALA A 223 14.63 11.43 17.92
C ALA A 223 14.89 11.01 16.46
N LEU A 224 14.23 11.67 15.51
CA LEU A 224 14.43 11.47 14.08
C LEU A 224 15.79 12.01 13.62
N TRP A 225 16.16 13.22 14.04
CA TRP A 225 17.42 13.88 13.70
C TRP A 225 18.65 13.04 14.05
N ASN A 226 18.63 12.37 15.21
CA ASN A 226 19.73 11.50 15.66
C ASN A 226 19.77 10.15 14.92
N GLN A 227 18.63 9.64 14.43
CA GLN A 227 18.56 8.37 13.71
C GLN A 227 18.91 8.49 12.22
N LEU A 228 18.53 9.60 11.58
CA LEU A 228 18.69 9.80 10.13
C LEU A 228 20.14 9.66 9.63
N PRO A 229 21.18 10.26 10.24
CA PRO A 229 22.57 10.04 9.81
C PRO A 229 23.04 8.58 9.93
N THR A 230 22.50 7.82 10.89
CA THR A 230 22.91 6.44 11.18
C THR A 230 22.26 5.42 10.24
N LEU A 231 21.02 5.70 9.80
CA LEU A 231 20.19 4.78 9.02
C LEU A 231 19.99 5.21 7.56
N TRP A 232 20.03 6.51 7.26
CA TRP A 232 19.87 7.13 5.93
C TRP A 232 21.02 8.11 5.58
N PRO A 233 22.31 7.77 5.73
CA PRO A 233 23.42 8.67 5.38
C PRO A 233 23.48 8.99 3.88
N ASN A 234 23.91 10.21 3.54
CA ASN A 234 24.51 10.49 2.24
C ASN A 234 25.91 9.87 2.20
N LEU A 235 26.02 8.71 1.54
CA LEU A 235 27.28 7.99 1.38
C LEU A 235 28.36 8.77 0.61
N ALA A 236 27.98 9.72 -0.25
CA ALA A 236 28.91 10.45 -1.11
C ALA A 236 29.90 11.29 -0.30
N SER A 237 31.17 11.34 -0.75
CA SER A 237 32.22 12.18 -0.15
C SER A 237 31.92 13.68 -0.26
N THR A 238 31.07 14.08 -1.22
CA THR A 238 30.60 15.45 -1.41
C THR A 238 29.13 15.61 -1.00
N GLY A 239 28.82 16.78 -0.44
CA GLY A 239 27.46 17.13 -0.02
C GLY A 239 27.04 16.62 1.37
N SER A 240 26.00 17.25 1.91
CA SER A 240 25.41 16.96 3.22
C SER A 240 24.31 15.90 3.14
N ASP A 241 23.95 15.34 4.30
CA ASP A 241 22.86 14.35 4.39
C ASP A 241 21.50 15.00 4.16
N ILE A 242 21.26 16.21 4.70
CA ILE A 242 20.08 17.03 4.37
C ILE A 242 19.94 17.33 2.87
N GLY A 243 21.06 17.49 2.15
CA GLY A 243 21.06 17.66 0.69
C GLY A 243 20.70 16.39 -0.10
N PHE A 244 20.77 15.21 0.52
CA PHE A 244 20.29 13.94 -0.02
C PHE A 244 18.84 13.69 0.38
N TRP A 245 18.50 13.85 1.67
CA TRP A 245 17.13 13.75 2.18
C TRP A 245 16.17 14.67 1.43
N PHE A 246 16.57 15.92 1.17
CA PHE A 246 15.75 16.86 0.39
C PHE A 246 15.54 16.40 -1.07
N LYS A 247 16.52 15.75 -1.71
CA LYS A 247 16.36 15.22 -3.07
C LYS A 247 15.36 14.06 -3.10
N GLU A 248 15.47 13.12 -2.17
CA GLU A 248 14.54 11.99 -2.07
C GLU A 248 13.14 12.47 -1.73
N TRP A 249 12.99 13.37 -0.76
CA TRP A 249 11.72 14.02 -0.43
C TRP A 249 11.10 14.74 -1.65
N MET A 250 11.88 15.57 -2.37
CA MET A 250 11.39 16.24 -3.57
C MET A 250 10.97 15.26 -4.67
N LYS A 251 11.76 14.20 -4.92
CA LYS A 251 11.52 13.21 -5.99
C LYS A 251 10.35 12.27 -5.67
N HIS A 252 10.15 11.91 -4.40
CA HIS A 252 9.29 10.78 -4.01
C HIS A 252 8.27 11.06 -2.89
N GLY A 253 8.50 12.07 -2.05
CA GLY A 253 7.61 12.45 -0.95
C GLY A 253 6.57 13.51 -1.30
N THR A 254 6.92 14.48 -2.15
CA THR A 254 6.07 15.67 -2.40
C THR A 254 4.74 15.42 -3.12
N CYS A 255 4.60 14.31 -3.84
CA CYS A 255 3.32 13.85 -4.43
C CYS A 255 2.85 12.51 -3.84
N SER A 256 3.32 12.19 -2.64
CA SER A 256 2.88 11.02 -1.87
C SER A 256 1.81 11.40 -0.85
N ASP A 257 1.22 10.43 -0.16
CA ASP A 257 0.28 10.68 0.95
C ASP A 257 0.97 11.44 2.11
N PHE A 258 2.30 11.41 2.16
CA PHE A 258 3.10 12.21 3.10
C PHE A 258 3.31 13.68 2.69
N ALA A 259 2.77 14.17 1.57
CA ALA A 259 3.09 15.50 1.01
C ALA A 259 2.96 16.65 2.02
N GLN A 260 1.98 16.58 2.93
CA GLN A 260 1.73 17.58 3.99
C GLN A 260 2.39 17.21 5.34
N HIS A 261 3.02 16.02 5.42
CA HIS A 261 3.57 15.40 6.63
C HIS A 261 5.01 14.88 6.41
N PRO A 262 5.99 15.76 6.07
CA PRO A 262 7.36 15.35 5.78
C PRO A 262 8.04 14.61 6.95
N LEU A 263 7.73 14.95 8.20
CA LEU A 263 8.23 14.18 9.36
C LEU A 263 7.83 12.71 9.27
N SER A 264 6.57 12.43 8.94
CA SER A 264 6.03 11.08 8.82
C SER A 264 6.68 10.28 7.71
N TYR A 265 7.03 10.89 6.57
CA TYR A 265 7.81 10.25 5.49
C TYR A 265 9.16 9.71 6.02
N PHE A 266 9.92 10.54 6.75
CA PHE A 266 11.22 10.17 7.29
C PHE A 266 11.12 9.21 8.49
N GLN A 267 10.20 9.45 9.42
CA GLN A 267 9.92 8.56 10.55
C GLN A 267 9.55 7.15 10.07
N SER A 268 8.74 7.04 9.02
CA SER A 268 8.29 5.76 8.46
C SER A 268 9.44 4.95 7.87
N ALA A 269 10.31 5.57 7.06
CA ALA A 269 11.48 4.90 6.50
C ALA A 269 12.46 4.43 7.60
N ILE A 270 12.59 5.21 8.68
CA ILE A 270 13.40 4.87 9.86
C ILE A 270 12.79 3.70 10.64
N GLN A 271 11.49 3.74 10.95
CA GLN A 271 10.77 2.66 11.64
C GLN A 271 10.85 1.34 10.85
N LEU A 272 10.60 1.39 9.55
CA LEU A 272 10.82 0.30 8.60
C LEU A 272 12.21 -0.30 8.74
N ARG A 273 13.25 0.53 8.60
CA ARG A 273 14.63 0.06 8.59
C ARG A 273 15.04 -0.53 9.93
N THR A 274 14.60 0.05 11.05
CA THR A 274 14.87 -0.47 12.40
C THR A 274 14.23 -1.83 12.64
N ASN A 275 13.06 -2.11 12.05
CA ASN A 275 12.39 -3.41 12.12
C ASN A 275 13.01 -4.50 11.21
N LEU A 276 14.08 -4.19 10.46
CA LEU A 276 14.73 -5.11 9.53
C LEU A 276 16.14 -5.52 9.97
N ASN A 277 16.46 -6.81 9.78
CA ASN A 277 17.81 -7.32 10.00
C ASN A 277 18.85 -6.49 9.21
N PRO A 278 19.90 -5.94 9.84
CA PRO A 278 20.82 -5.03 9.15
C PRO A 278 21.58 -5.59 7.93
N ALA A 279 21.67 -6.91 7.81
CA ALA A 279 22.27 -7.61 6.67
C ALA A 279 21.23 -8.32 5.78
N MET A 280 19.93 -8.14 6.04
CA MET A 280 18.82 -8.85 5.38
C MET A 280 18.99 -10.39 5.38
N GLY A 281 19.62 -10.94 6.43
CA GLY A 281 19.91 -12.38 6.55
C GLY A 281 21.10 -12.88 5.72
N LEU A 282 21.87 -12.00 5.07
CA LEU A 282 22.99 -12.35 4.21
C LEU A 282 24.34 -12.30 4.95
N THR A 283 25.19 -13.29 4.71
CA THR A 283 26.55 -13.33 5.27
C THR A 283 27.51 -12.51 4.40
N ARG A 284 28.19 -11.52 5.00
CA ARG A 284 29.16 -10.67 4.30
C ARG A 284 30.34 -11.51 3.78
N GLY A 285 30.72 -11.30 2.52
CA GLY A 285 31.84 -12.00 1.87
C GLY A 285 31.47 -13.33 1.20
N SER A 286 30.33 -13.92 1.56
CA SER A 286 29.76 -15.07 0.87
C SER A 286 29.25 -14.70 -0.53
N THR A 287 29.20 -15.68 -1.44
CA THR A 287 28.66 -15.52 -2.79
C THR A 287 27.31 -16.24 -2.88
N TYR A 288 26.31 -15.58 -3.47
CA TYR A 288 24.96 -16.10 -3.63
C TYR A 288 24.48 -15.90 -5.07
N THR A 289 23.61 -16.79 -5.54
CA THR A 289 22.77 -16.52 -6.71
C THR A 289 21.65 -15.55 -6.35
N VAL A 290 21.12 -14.85 -7.35
CA VAL A 290 19.90 -14.02 -7.23
C VAL A 290 18.77 -14.82 -6.55
N ARG A 291 18.53 -16.07 -6.96
CA ARG A 291 17.47 -16.90 -6.36
C ARG A 291 17.70 -17.17 -4.87
N GLN A 292 18.91 -17.56 -4.47
CA GLN A 292 19.21 -17.82 -3.05
C GLN A 292 18.99 -16.58 -2.18
N VAL A 293 19.37 -15.39 -2.66
CA VAL A 293 19.06 -14.13 -1.97
C VAL A 293 17.56 -13.93 -1.89
N ALA A 294 16.83 -14.21 -2.99
CA ALA A 294 15.38 -14.07 -3.01
C ALA A 294 14.73 -14.91 -1.92
N ASP A 295 15.11 -16.18 -1.86
CA ASP A 295 14.62 -17.15 -0.88
C ASP A 295 15.04 -16.80 0.55
N ILE A 296 16.25 -16.24 0.76
CA ILE A 296 16.74 -15.82 2.10
C ILE A 296 15.90 -14.68 2.64
N VAL A 297 15.74 -13.58 1.89
CA VAL A 297 15.01 -12.42 2.40
C VAL A 297 13.50 -12.73 2.46
N PHE A 298 12.94 -13.49 1.51
CA PHE A 298 11.53 -13.93 1.58
C PHE A 298 11.21 -14.63 2.90
N ARG A 299 12.07 -15.57 3.34
CA ARG A 299 11.90 -16.26 4.64
C ARG A 299 12.12 -15.37 5.86
N LEU A 300 12.77 -14.21 5.70
CA LEU A 300 13.01 -13.24 6.76
C LEU A 300 11.87 -12.22 6.91
N ILE A 301 11.27 -11.76 5.81
CA ILE A 301 10.30 -10.64 5.80
C ILE A 301 8.90 -11.00 5.30
N GLY A 302 8.66 -12.24 4.87
CA GLY A 302 7.37 -12.72 4.33
C GLY A 302 7.01 -12.22 2.92
N ALA A 303 7.78 -11.28 2.37
CA ALA A 303 7.58 -10.70 1.05
C ALA A 303 8.77 -11.01 0.12
N SER A 304 8.49 -11.28 -1.16
CA SER A 304 9.53 -11.55 -2.15
C SER A 304 10.43 -10.33 -2.30
N PRO A 305 11.75 -10.46 -2.07
CA PRO A 305 12.61 -9.31 -2.17
C PRO A 305 12.81 -8.96 -3.64
N GLN A 306 12.81 -7.67 -3.78
CA GLN A 306 13.57 -6.89 -4.72
C GLN A 306 14.99 -7.50 -4.98
N ILE A 307 15.44 -7.76 -6.24
CA ILE A 307 16.89 -7.98 -6.62
C ILE A 307 17.39 -7.24 -7.90
N SER A 308 18.35 -6.31 -7.73
CA SER A 308 19.02 -5.52 -8.80
C SER A 308 20.56 -5.71 -8.77
N SER A 309 21.33 -5.17 -9.74
CA SER A 309 22.81 -5.26 -9.72
C SER A 309 23.54 -4.19 -10.55
N SER A 310 24.75 -3.82 -10.12
CA SER A 310 25.71 -3.04 -10.92
C SER A 310 26.87 -3.93 -11.42
N LYS A 311 27.46 -3.56 -12.57
CA LYS A 311 28.55 -4.31 -13.22
C LYS A 311 29.91 -3.71 -12.90
N HIS A 312 30.75 -4.40 -12.14
CA HIS A 312 32.16 -4.05 -11.98
C HIS A 312 33.00 -4.57 -13.16
N LYS A 313 34.01 -3.80 -13.61
CA LYS A 313 34.82 -4.12 -14.81
C LYS A 313 35.72 -5.36 -14.68
N ARG A 314 35.89 -5.91 -13.48
CA ARG A 314 36.53 -7.22 -13.23
C ARG A 314 35.73 -8.03 -12.21
N THR A 315 35.20 -9.17 -12.66
CA THR A 315 34.78 -10.36 -11.87
C THR A 315 34.27 -10.15 -10.43
N LYS A 316 32.99 -9.76 -10.30
CA LYS A 316 31.96 -10.38 -9.42
C LYS A 316 30.64 -9.62 -9.56
N VAL A 317 29.50 -10.32 -9.39
CA VAL A 317 28.18 -9.68 -9.35
C VAL A 317 28.00 -9.07 -7.96
N LEU A 318 27.81 -7.75 -7.91
CA LEU A 318 27.53 -7.04 -6.67
C LEU A 318 26.02 -6.97 -6.46
N LEU A 319 25.58 -7.43 -5.29
CA LEU A 319 24.18 -7.56 -4.96
C LEU A 319 23.58 -6.20 -4.59
N TYR A 320 22.45 -5.89 -5.22
CA TYR A 320 21.49 -4.88 -4.80
C TYR A 320 20.13 -5.57 -4.73
N LEU A 321 19.17 -4.90 -4.11
CA LEU A 321 17.79 -5.36 -4.09
C LEU A 321 16.96 -4.44 -5.08
N GLY A 322 15.96 -4.94 -5.88
CA GLY A 322 14.85 -4.33 -6.73
C GLY A 322 14.08 -5.36 -7.65
N ARG A 323 12.77 -5.74 -7.74
CA ARG A 323 11.33 -5.37 -7.41
C ARG A 323 10.55 -6.32 -6.41
N CYS A 324 9.48 -5.86 -5.73
CA CYS A 324 8.79 -6.41 -4.53
C CYS A 324 7.46 -7.21 -4.75
N LEU A 325 6.80 -7.60 -3.65
CA LEU A 325 5.35 -7.90 -3.54
C LEU A 325 4.50 -6.61 -3.78
N SER A 326 3.18 -6.72 -3.87
CA SER A 326 2.24 -5.58 -3.93
C SER A 326 1.04 -5.82 -2.99
N VAL A 327 0.71 -4.83 -2.14
CA VAL A 327 -0.66 -4.55 -1.65
C VAL A 327 -1.10 -3.37 -2.51
N MET A 328 -2.24 -3.44 -3.20
CA MET A 328 -2.90 -2.25 -3.76
C MET A 328 -4.03 -1.87 -2.81
N GLU A 329 -4.22 -0.59 -2.47
CA GLU A 329 -5.39 -0.20 -1.67
C GLU A 329 -5.88 1.26 -1.84
N ASP A 330 -6.64 1.46 -2.91
CA ASP A 330 -7.90 2.24 -3.01
C ASP A 330 -8.17 3.38 -1.98
N ARG A 331 -8.35 4.62 -2.46
CA ARG A 331 -8.47 5.82 -1.62
C ARG A 331 -9.91 6.29 -1.37
N GLY A 332 -10.30 6.37 -0.10
CA GLY A 332 -11.48 7.09 0.38
C GLY A 332 -11.12 8.24 1.35
N HIS A 333 -11.80 9.38 1.22
CA HIS A 333 -11.69 10.58 2.07
C HIS A 333 -13.08 11.21 2.22
N PRO A 334 -13.44 11.78 3.39
CA PRO A 334 -12.85 13.05 3.85
C PRO A 334 -12.37 13.06 5.32
N LEU A 335 -11.79 14.20 5.72
CA LEU A 335 -11.09 14.40 7.01
C LEU A 335 -12.02 14.48 8.23
N SER A 336 -11.45 14.12 9.39
CA SER A 336 -11.73 14.78 10.67
C SER A 336 -10.41 15.16 11.35
N LEU A 337 -10.39 16.19 12.20
CA LEU A 337 -9.17 16.72 12.82
C LEU A 337 -8.80 15.96 14.10
N GLU A 338 -8.05 14.87 13.97
CA GLU A 338 -7.13 14.41 15.02
C GLU A 338 -5.73 14.14 14.45
N LEU A 339 -4.70 14.21 15.30
CA LEU A 339 -3.32 13.93 14.91
C LEU A 339 -3.18 12.47 14.42
N PRO A 340 -2.56 12.21 13.26
CA PRO A 340 -2.50 10.88 12.68
C PRO A 340 -1.68 9.93 13.56
N LYS A 341 -2.38 9.03 14.28
CA LYS A 341 -1.79 7.89 14.97
C LYS A 341 -1.36 6.86 13.93
N ILE A 342 -0.13 7.00 13.42
CA ILE A 342 0.42 6.12 12.38
C ILE A 342 0.58 4.71 12.92
N VAL A 343 -0.39 3.85 12.61
CA VAL A 343 -0.27 2.39 12.71
C VAL A 343 0.65 1.92 11.57
N PRO A 344 1.63 1.03 11.81
CA PRO A 344 2.63 0.67 10.81
C PRO A 344 2.07 -0.33 9.79
N THR A 345 1.27 0.17 8.84
CA THR A 345 0.49 -0.66 7.90
C THR A 345 0.86 -0.42 6.42
N TYR A 346 1.38 0.74 6.04
CA TYR A 346 1.53 1.18 4.64
C TYR A 346 2.89 0.83 3.97
N PHE A 347 3.61 -0.16 4.50
CA PHE A 347 5.05 -0.22 4.28
C PHE A 347 5.59 -1.60 3.91
N MET A 348 6.05 -1.74 2.67
CA MET A 348 6.85 -2.89 2.25
C MET A 348 8.35 -2.65 2.41
N ALA A 349 9.00 -3.64 3.02
CA ALA A 349 10.44 -3.75 3.19
C ALA A 349 11.16 -4.07 1.87
N CYS A 350 11.04 -3.15 0.93
CA CYS A 350 11.65 -3.20 -0.38
C CYS A 350 13.07 -2.61 -0.37
N ALA A 351 13.72 -2.61 -1.54
CA ALA A 351 15.01 -1.94 -1.73
C ALA A 351 15.31 -1.69 -3.22
N ILE A 352 15.81 -0.52 -3.65
CA ILE A 352 16.33 -0.24 -5.02
C ILE A 352 17.52 0.73 -4.88
N VAL A 353 18.42 0.74 -5.87
CA VAL A 353 19.21 1.93 -6.22
C VAL A 353 19.01 2.22 -7.70
N ASP A 354 18.56 3.44 -8.04
CA ASP A 354 18.45 3.94 -9.41
C ASP A 354 19.84 4.23 -10.00
N PRO A 355 20.03 4.15 -11.33
CA PRO A 355 21.13 4.84 -11.98
C PRO A 355 20.91 6.35 -11.87
N ILE A 356 21.84 7.04 -11.21
CA ILE A 356 21.85 8.52 -11.11
C ILE A 356 22.41 9.10 -12.43
N PRO A 357 21.90 10.27 -12.90
CA PRO A 357 22.31 10.88 -14.19
C PRO A 357 23.79 11.24 -14.30
#